data_AF-A0A2N1QSB6-F1
#
_entry.id   AF-A0A2N1QSB6-F1
#
_cell.length_a   1.000
_cell.length_b   1.000
_cell.length_c   1.000
_cell.angle_alpha   90.00
_cell.angle_beta   90.00
_cell.angle_gamma   90.00
#
_symmetry.space_group_name_H-M   'P 1'
#
loop_
_entity.id
_entity.type
_entity.pdbx_description
1 polymer ?
#
loop_
_entity_poly.entity_id
_entity_poly.type
_entity_poly.pdbx_seq_one_letter_code
_entity_poly.pdbx_strand_id
1 'polypeptide(L)'
;MLSPMEHTPKEQAKSLPHLPGVYLMKDVSGKIIYVGKAKDLRNRVTSYFLSGKDIKTSFLVSKIATIEYIITGNEYEALVLENNLIKKHNPHYNISLKDGKSYPLIRITNEPFPKVFKTRRIINDGS
;
A
#
# COMPACT_ATOMS: atom_id res chain seq x y z
N MET A 1 -35.80 1.07 -11.80
CA MET A 1 -34.69 0.26 -11.26
C MET A 1 -33.77 1.20 -10.50
N LEU A 2 -33.60 1.01 -9.21
CA LEU A 2 -32.68 1.81 -8.40
C LEU A 2 -31.25 1.53 -8.87
N SER A 3 -30.55 2.56 -9.36
CA SER A 3 -29.11 2.49 -9.60
C SER A 3 -28.41 2.08 -8.29
N PRO A 4 -27.42 1.18 -8.30
CA PRO A 4 -26.64 0.94 -7.09
C PRO A 4 -26.03 2.28 -6.68
N MET A 5 -26.20 2.66 -5.41
CA MET A 5 -25.52 3.83 -4.85
C MET A 5 -24.02 3.67 -5.09
N GLU A 6 -23.48 4.41 -6.07
CA GLU A 6 -22.04 4.53 -6.25
C GLU A 6 -21.50 5.27 -5.04
N HIS A 7 -21.00 4.51 -4.06
CA HIS A 7 -20.37 5.08 -2.88
C HIS A 7 -19.13 5.83 -3.32
N THR A 8 -19.03 7.09 -2.92
CA THR A 8 -17.84 7.90 -3.18
C THR A 8 -16.62 7.24 -2.52
N PRO A 9 -15.39 7.46 -3.03
CA PRO A 9 -14.18 6.92 -2.40
C PRO A 9 -14.05 7.28 -0.91
N LYS A 10 -14.57 8.45 -0.51
CA LYS A 10 -14.61 8.89 0.88
C LYS A 10 -15.57 8.08 1.74
N GLU A 11 -16.72 7.68 1.20
CA GLU A 11 -17.67 6.80 1.89
C GLU A 11 -17.15 5.37 1.96
N GLN A 12 -16.54 4.87 0.89
CA GLN A 12 -15.83 3.58 0.90
C GLN A 12 -14.77 3.58 2.02
N ALA A 13 -13.94 4.60 2.11
CA ALA A 13 -12.91 4.71 3.15
C ALA A 13 -13.46 4.58 4.58
N LYS A 14 -14.68 5.08 4.83
CA LYS A 14 -15.34 5.00 6.14
C LYS A 14 -15.96 3.63 6.42
N SER A 15 -16.32 2.87 5.38
CA SER A 15 -16.92 1.53 5.52
C SER A 15 -15.89 0.42 5.69
N LEU A 16 -14.60 0.69 5.41
CA LEU A 16 -13.50 -0.26 5.62
C LEU A 16 -13.46 -0.80 7.07
N PRO A 17 -12.93 -2.01 7.31
CA PRO A 17 -12.84 -2.58 8.66
C PRO A 17 -11.71 -1.95 9.48
N HIS A 18 -11.83 -2.04 10.81
CA HIS A 18 -10.75 -1.72 11.76
C HIS A 18 -9.80 -2.91 11.94
N LEU A 19 -9.18 -3.34 10.83
CA LEU A 19 -8.29 -4.50 10.78
C LEU A 19 -7.00 -4.16 10.01
N PRO A 20 -5.90 -4.87 10.26
CA PRO A 20 -4.69 -4.72 9.46
C PRO A 20 -4.90 -5.28 8.06
N GLY A 21 -4.17 -4.73 7.10
CA GLY A 21 -4.25 -5.18 5.72
C GLY A 21 -3.58 -4.25 4.72
N VAL A 22 -3.84 -4.51 3.45
CA VAL A 22 -3.37 -3.73 2.31
C VAL A 22 -4.56 -3.10 1.60
N TYR A 23 -4.47 -1.82 1.24
CA TYR A 23 -5.45 -1.11 0.42
C TYR A 23 -4.89 -0.84 -0.97
N LEU A 24 -5.77 -0.90 -1.97
CA LEU A 24 -5.48 -0.61 -3.37
C LEU A 24 -6.41 0.51 -3.83
N MET A 25 -5.81 1.59 -4.34
CA MET A 25 -6.55 2.70 -4.93
C MET A 25 -6.49 2.56 -6.44
N LYS A 26 -7.67 2.62 -7.07
CA LYS A 26 -7.84 2.48 -8.51
C LYS A 26 -8.39 3.76 -9.13
N ASP A 27 -7.97 4.05 -10.35
CA ASP A 27 -8.58 5.11 -11.16
C ASP A 27 -9.87 4.64 -11.84
N VAL A 28 -10.50 5.55 -12.60
CA VAL A 28 -11.76 5.29 -13.33
C VAL A 28 -11.66 4.17 -14.37
N SER A 29 -10.46 3.81 -14.81
CA SER A 29 -10.22 2.69 -15.73
C SER A 29 -10.05 1.35 -15.00
N GLY A 30 -10.10 1.36 -13.66
CA GLY A 30 -9.84 0.19 -12.82
C GLY A 30 -8.34 -0.10 -12.64
N LYS A 31 -7.45 0.76 -13.11
CA LYS A 31 -6.00 0.59 -12.97
C LYS A 31 -5.57 0.91 -11.54
N ILE A 32 -4.74 0.05 -10.94
CA ILE A 32 -4.14 0.30 -9.63
C ILE A 32 -3.13 1.44 -9.75
N ILE A 33 -3.41 2.55 -9.09
CA ILE A 33 -2.58 3.77 -9.10
C ILE A 33 -1.75 3.91 -7.81
N TYR A 34 -2.20 3.31 -6.71
CA TYR A 34 -1.49 3.28 -5.45
C TYR A 34 -1.84 2.03 -4.62
N VAL A 35 -0.85 1.50 -3.90
CA VAL A 35 -0.97 0.40 -2.94
C VAL A 35 -0.31 0.84 -1.63
N GLY A 36 -0.95 0.57 -0.49
CA GLY A 36 -0.32 0.81 0.81
C GLY A 36 -0.83 -0.15 1.88
N LYS A 37 -0.03 -0.35 2.93
CA LYS A 37 -0.45 -1.12 4.10
C LYS A 37 -1.01 -0.28 5.23
N ALA A 38 -1.80 -0.90 6.10
CA ALA A 38 -2.37 -0.30 7.29
C ALA A 38 -2.36 -1.29 8.48
N LYS A 39 -2.16 -0.76 9.69
CA LYS A 39 -2.51 -1.46 10.94
C LYS A 39 -4.03 -1.47 11.16
N ASP A 40 -4.68 -0.43 10.66
CA ASP A 40 -6.12 -0.21 10.69
C ASP A 40 -6.51 0.42 9.35
N LEU A 41 -7.17 -0.38 8.51
CA LEU A 41 -7.57 -0.01 7.16
C LEU A 41 -8.47 1.24 7.15
N ARG A 42 -9.51 1.30 7.99
CA ARG A 42 -10.43 2.44 8.04
C ARG A 42 -9.71 3.74 8.39
N ASN A 43 -8.95 3.75 9.48
CA ASN A 43 -8.24 4.93 9.96
C ASN A 43 -7.22 5.42 8.93
N ARG A 44 -6.45 4.47 8.35
CA ARG A 44 -5.41 4.80 7.38
C ARG A 44 -6.00 5.38 6.11
N VAL A 45 -7.01 4.75 5.53
CA VAL A 45 -7.57 5.19 4.25
C VAL A 45 -8.39 6.47 4.42
N THR A 46 -9.18 6.59 5.49
CA THR A 46 -9.92 7.82 5.81
C THR A 46 -8.98 9.02 5.94
N SER A 47 -7.76 8.81 6.46
CA SER A 47 -6.78 9.88 6.62
C SER A 47 -6.42 10.59 5.31
N TYR A 48 -6.52 9.94 4.14
CA TYR A 48 -6.24 10.58 2.85
C TYR A 48 -7.26 11.67 2.50
N PHE A 49 -8.49 11.56 3.00
CA PHE A 49 -9.60 12.46 2.69
C PHE A 49 -9.75 13.62 3.69
N LEU A 50 -8.83 13.74 4.65
CA LEU A 50 -8.76 14.88 5.56
C LEU A 50 -8.10 16.08 4.87
N SER A 51 -8.41 17.30 5.30
CA SER A 51 -7.79 18.53 4.81
C SER A 51 -6.30 18.62 5.19
N GLY A 52 -5.57 19.55 4.55
CA GLY A 52 -4.16 19.84 4.89
C GLY A 52 -3.13 18.83 4.36
N LYS A 53 -3.45 18.12 3.27
CA LYS A 53 -2.50 17.21 2.60
C LYS A 53 -1.54 17.98 1.70
N ASP A 54 -0.37 17.39 1.50
CA ASP A 54 0.55 17.88 0.48
C ASP A 54 -0.07 17.76 -0.93
N ILE A 55 0.50 18.50 -1.86
CA ILE A 55 0.01 18.60 -3.24
C ILE A 55 -0.01 17.22 -3.91
N LYS A 56 1.01 16.38 -3.71
CA LYS A 56 1.08 15.07 -4.38
C LYS A 56 0.01 14.12 -3.86
N THR A 57 -0.21 14.09 -2.55
CA THR A 57 -1.30 13.31 -1.94
C THR A 57 -2.66 13.80 -2.42
N SER A 58 -2.87 15.11 -2.52
CA SER A 58 -4.12 15.69 -3.04
C SER A 58 -4.39 15.29 -4.49
N PHE A 59 -3.34 15.26 -5.33
CA PHE A 59 -3.43 14.76 -6.71
C PHE A 59 -3.71 13.26 -6.80
N LEU A 60 -3.14 12.45 -5.89
CA LEU A 60 -3.50 11.03 -5.80
C LEU A 60 -5.00 10.90 -5.50
N VAL A 61 -5.48 11.59 -4.47
CA VAL A 61 -6.87 11.49 -4.01
C VAL A 61 -7.86 11.89 -5.09
N SER A 62 -7.56 12.91 -5.90
CA SER A 62 -8.43 13.34 -7.00
C SER A 62 -8.52 12.34 -8.16
N LYS A 63 -7.64 11.34 -8.22
CA LYS A 63 -7.66 10.27 -9.24
C LYS A 63 -8.29 8.97 -8.76
N ILE A 64 -8.64 8.86 -7.47
CA ILE A 64 -9.26 7.65 -6.92
C ILE A 64 -10.71 7.58 -7.39
N ALA A 65 -11.06 6.48 -8.06
CA ALA A 65 -12.44 6.12 -8.36
C ALA A 65 -12.95 5.00 -7.45
N THR A 66 -12.07 4.07 -7.06
CA THR A 66 -12.45 2.91 -6.25
C THR A 66 -11.33 2.52 -5.29
N ILE A 67 -11.72 2.05 -4.10
CA ILE A 67 -10.82 1.53 -3.07
C ILE A 67 -11.15 0.07 -2.81
N GLU A 68 -10.14 -0.78 -2.93
CA GLU A 68 -10.20 -2.20 -2.55
C GLU A 68 -9.25 -2.46 -1.38
N TYR A 69 -9.45 -3.58 -0.68
CA TYR A 69 -8.58 -3.98 0.42
C TYR A 69 -8.48 -5.50 0.57
N ILE A 70 -7.40 -5.93 1.19
CA ILE A 70 -7.16 -7.32 1.58
C ILE A 70 -6.79 -7.30 3.07
N ILE A 71 -7.57 -7.99 3.90
CA ILE A 71 -7.30 -8.16 5.34
C ILE A 71 -6.14 -9.14 5.51
N THR A 72 -5.26 -8.87 6.49
CA THR A 72 -4.18 -9.78 6.89
C THR A 72 -4.29 -10.14 8.37
N GLY A 73 -3.59 -11.18 8.81
CA GLY A 73 -3.59 -11.59 10.22
C GLY A 73 -2.79 -10.64 11.12
N ASN A 74 -1.80 -9.95 10.57
CA ASN A 74 -0.93 -9.03 11.28
C ASN A 74 -0.28 -8.00 10.33
N GLU A 75 0.52 -7.09 10.90
CA GLU A 75 1.23 -6.05 10.16
C GLU A 75 2.36 -6.58 9.27
N TYR A 76 2.98 -7.69 9.65
CA TYR A 76 4.09 -8.28 8.91
C TYR A 76 3.60 -8.91 7.60
N GLU A 77 2.48 -9.63 7.64
CA GLU A 77 1.81 -10.12 6.45
C GLU A 77 1.37 -8.97 5.53
N ALA A 78 0.80 -7.89 6.09
CA ALA A 78 0.43 -6.70 5.31
C ALA A 78 1.67 -6.10 4.61
N LEU A 79 2.82 -6.09 5.28
CA LEU A 79 4.08 -5.63 4.72
C LEU A 79 4.56 -6.50 3.55
N VAL A 80 4.55 -7.82 3.72
CA VAL A 80 4.97 -8.75 2.66
C VAL A 80 4.03 -8.63 1.45
N LEU A 81 2.72 -8.61 1.70
CA LEU A 81 1.70 -8.51 0.67
C LEU A 81 1.78 -7.18 -0.10
N GLU A 82 1.92 -6.04 0.60
CA GLU A 82 2.08 -4.73 -0.02
C GLU A 82 3.30 -4.72 -0.96
N ASN A 83 4.45 -5.20 -0.49
CA ASN A 83 5.66 -5.26 -1.31
C ASN A 83 5.45 -6.11 -2.57
N ASN A 84 4.78 -7.25 -2.45
CA ASN A 84 4.49 -8.11 -3.59
C ASN A 84 3.54 -7.42 -4.59
N LEU A 85 2.51 -6.73 -4.11
CA LEU A 85 1.56 -6.00 -4.96
C LEU A 85 2.21 -4.78 -5.64
N ILE A 86 3.06 -4.03 -4.94
CA ILE A 86 3.81 -2.91 -5.53
C ILE A 86 4.74 -3.43 -6.62
N LYS A 87 5.47 -4.53 -6.39
CA LYS A 87 6.34 -5.13 -7.41
C LYS A 87 5.55 -5.64 -8.62
N LYS A 88 4.39 -6.29 -8.38
CA LYS A 88 3.54 -6.86 -9.42
C LYS A 88 2.90 -5.80 -10.30
N HIS A 89 2.40 -4.71 -9.71
CA HIS A 89 1.60 -3.70 -10.42
C HIS A 89 2.36 -2.42 -10.77
N ASN A 90 3.53 -2.21 -10.16
CA ASN A 90 4.36 -1.01 -10.29
C ASN A 90 3.56 0.31 -10.34
N PRO A 91 2.70 0.60 -9.34
CA PRO A 91 1.74 1.70 -9.44
C PRO A 91 2.46 3.06 -9.51
N HIS A 92 1.97 3.94 -10.38
CA HIS A 92 2.64 5.22 -10.67
C HIS A 92 2.87 6.06 -9.40
N TYR A 93 1.87 6.17 -8.51
CA TYR A 93 2.00 7.01 -7.32
C TYR A 93 2.87 6.36 -6.23
N ASN A 94 3.03 5.03 -6.21
CA ASN A 94 4.01 4.41 -5.30
C ASN A 94 5.45 4.78 -5.64
N ILE A 95 5.74 5.09 -6.91
CA ILE A 95 7.05 5.56 -7.37
C ILE A 95 7.19 7.06 -7.05
N SER A 96 6.19 7.86 -7.44
CA SER A 96 6.20 9.33 -7.29
C SER A 96 6.12 9.82 -5.83
N LEU A 97 5.55 9.00 -4.94
CA LEU A 97 5.43 9.24 -3.49
C LEU A 97 6.48 8.46 -2.68
N LYS A 98 7.47 7.85 -3.32
CA LYS A 98 8.47 7.02 -2.61
C LYS A 98 9.39 7.90 -1.76
N ASP A 99 9.16 7.91 -0.46
CA ASP A 99 9.93 8.67 0.52
C ASP A 99 11.28 8.01 0.90
N GLY A 100 11.83 7.13 0.04
CA GLY A 100 13.07 6.38 0.31
C GLY A 100 12.98 5.34 1.44
N LYS A 101 11.81 5.16 2.08
CA LYS A 101 11.62 4.26 3.23
C LYS A 101 11.18 2.85 2.80
N SER A 102 12.04 2.13 2.08
CA SER A 102 11.92 0.66 2.07
C SER A 102 12.26 0.13 3.47
N TYR A 103 11.46 -0.81 3.96
CA TYR A 103 11.68 -1.42 5.27
C TYR A 103 13.04 -2.10 5.31
N PRO A 104 13.78 -1.98 6.43
CA PRO A 104 15.04 -2.68 6.57
C PRO A 104 14.79 -4.19 6.58
N LEU A 105 15.45 -4.86 5.65
CA LEU A 105 15.56 -6.30 5.61
C LEU A 105 16.84 -6.72 6.33
N ILE A 106 16.86 -7.94 6.84
CA ILE A 106 18.08 -8.59 7.28
C ILE A 106 18.53 -9.50 6.15
N ARG A 107 19.80 -9.35 5.73
CA ARG A 107 20.47 -10.27 4.83
C ARG A 107 21.41 -11.15 5.64
N ILE A 108 21.41 -12.44 5.36
CA ILE A 108 22.31 -13.43 5.94
C ILE A 108 23.10 -14.02 4.78
N THR A 109 24.40 -13.76 4.66
CA THR A 109 25.20 -14.24 3.51
C THR A 109 25.39 -15.77 3.52
N ASN A 110 25.50 -16.36 2.34
CA ASN A 110 25.68 -17.81 2.16
C ASN A 110 27.17 -18.19 2.02
N GLU A 111 27.96 -17.86 3.03
CA GLU A 111 29.38 -18.23 3.15
C GLU A 111 29.58 -19.09 4.42
N PRO A 112 30.68 -19.86 4.58
CA PRO A 112 30.84 -20.78 5.74
C PRO A 112 30.69 -20.13 7.12
N PHE A 113 30.93 -18.82 7.20
CA PHE A 113 30.63 -17.98 8.37
C PHE A 113 29.66 -16.87 7.97
N PRO A 114 28.33 -17.11 8.04
CA PRO A 114 27.32 -16.16 7.59
C PRO A 114 27.43 -14.83 8.31
N LYS A 115 27.31 -13.75 7.56
CA LYS A 115 27.31 -12.38 8.07
C LYS A 115 25.91 -11.81 8.00
N VAL A 116 25.53 -11.10 9.08
CA VAL A 116 24.22 -10.49 9.21
C VAL A 116 24.32 -9.00 8.94
N PHE A 117 23.61 -8.51 7.93
CA PHE A 117 23.61 -7.09 7.59
C PHE A 117 22.19 -6.56 7.40
N LYS A 118 21.99 -5.30 7.82
CA LYS A 118 20.78 -4.54 7.49
C LYS A 118 20.87 -4.08 6.03
N THR A 119 19.93 -4.52 5.20
CA THR A 119 19.83 -4.11 3.79
C THR A 119 18.45 -3.52 3.50
N ARG A 120 18.32 -2.80 2.39
CA ARG A 120 17.03 -2.39 1.81
C ARG A 120 16.82 -2.96 0.41
N ARG A 121 17.75 -3.80 -0.05
CA ARG A 121 17.75 -4.46 -1.35
C ARG A 121 17.81 -5.97 -1.14
N ILE A 122 16.96 -6.68 -1.86
CA ILE A 122 17.07 -8.13 -2.01
C ILE A 122 18.17 -8.38 -3.03
N ILE A 123 19.15 -9.21 -2.68
CA ILE A 123 20.27 -9.62 -3.54
C ILE A 123 20.11 -11.12 -3.73
N ASN A 124 19.80 -11.56 -4.94
CA ASN A 124 19.60 -12.98 -5.26
C ASN A 124 20.95 -13.60 -5.68
N ASP A 125 21.82 -13.89 -4.73
CA ASP A 125 23.11 -14.54 -4.96
C ASP A 125 23.24 -15.88 -4.22
N GLY A 126 22.10 -16.51 -3.92
CA GLY A 126 22.05 -17.76 -3.15
C GLY A 126 22.05 -17.54 -1.64
N SER A 127 21.92 -16.29 -1.18
CA SER A 127 21.64 -15.88 0.20
C SER A 127 20.21 -15.43 0.43
#